data_AF-A0A2T4WC69-F1
#
_entry.id   AF-A0A2T4WC69-F1
#
_cell.length_a   1.000
_cell.length_b   1.000
_cell.length_c   1.000
_cell.angle_alpha   90.00
_cell.angle_beta   90.00
_cell.angle_gamma   90.00
#
_symmetry.space_group_name_H-M   'P 1'
#
loop_
_entity.id
_entity.type
_entity.pdbx_description
1 polymer ?
#
loop_
_entity_poly.entity_id
_entity_poly.type
_entity_poly.pdbx_seq_one_letter_code
_entity_poly.pdbx_strand_id
1 'polypeptide(L)'
;MGNFNAFINTFKGFIRTFVYANFWVAGAVWGLTRFSEELFRFSGTSIAVLNAAATLVIYGFARLFEGPAATEGSSRISQWRERMPKTAFLSMGLGGATILFELIRINEAALTGHYAIAGAFALLYPIPFILKRRGGGLRSIPGLKLILIALVWAYVTAVIPALRAGEDWYWPFIERFLWTAALTIPFDVRDAELDANAIRTL
;
A
#
# COMPACT_ATOMS: atom_id res chain seq x y z
N MET A 1 -14.33 -16.66 -34.08
CA MET A 1 -14.78 -15.66 -33.08
C MET A 1 -14.63 -16.12 -31.61
N GLY A 2 -14.61 -17.42 -31.29
CA GLY A 2 -14.47 -17.92 -29.89
C GLY A 2 -13.13 -17.59 -29.19
N ASN A 3 -11.99 -17.70 -29.88
CA ASN A 3 -10.67 -17.47 -29.26
C ASN A 3 -10.42 -16.00 -28.86
N PHE A 4 -11.00 -15.05 -29.59
CA PHE A 4 -10.83 -13.62 -29.29
C PHE A 4 -11.59 -13.22 -28.01
N ASN A 5 -12.80 -13.74 -27.82
CA ASN A 5 -13.58 -13.51 -26.60
C ASN A 5 -12.93 -14.18 -25.37
N ALA A 6 -12.35 -15.37 -25.55
CA ALA A 6 -11.59 -16.04 -24.49
C ALA A 6 -10.37 -15.20 -24.08
N PHE A 7 -9.60 -14.68 -25.04
CA PHE A 7 -8.47 -13.80 -24.78
C PHE A 7 -8.89 -12.53 -24.01
N ILE A 8 -9.95 -11.84 -24.46
CA ILE A 8 -10.46 -10.64 -23.79
C ILE A 8 -10.88 -10.94 -22.34
N ASN A 9 -11.56 -12.06 -22.11
CA ASN A 9 -12.01 -12.44 -20.77
C ASN A 9 -10.83 -12.75 -19.84
N THR A 10 -9.83 -13.48 -20.33
CA THR A 10 -8.59 -13.75 -19.59
C THR A 10 -7.84 -12.46 -19.27
N PHE A 11 -7.71 -11.55 -20.26
CA PHE A 11 -7.04 -10.26 -20.07
C PHE A 11 -7.75 -9.39 -19.04
N LYS A 12 -9.09 -9.29 -19.10
CA LYS A 12 -9.90 -8.58 -18.10
C LYS A 12 -9.74 -9.19 -16.71
N GLY A 13 -9.69 -10.52 -16.61
CA GLY A 13 -9.42 -11.23 -15.36
C GLY A 13 -8.06 -10.88 -14.76
N PHE A 14 -7.01 -10.89 -15.60
CA PHE A 14 -5.65 -10.50 -15.20
C PHE A 14 -5.59 -9.06 -14.69
N ILE A 15 -6.12 -8.10 -15.44
CA ILE A 15 -6.13 -6.68 -15.03
C ILE A 15 -6.88 -6.51 -13.71
N ARG A 16 -8.01 -7.19 -13.54
CA ARG A 16 -8.76 -7.13 -12.28
C ARG A 16 -7.93 -7.62 -11.10
N THR A 17 -7.25 -8.76 -11.24
CA THR A 17 -6.36 -9.29 -10.20
C THR A 17 -5.20 -8.34 -9.93
N PHE A 18 -4.57 -7.81 -10.98
CA PHE A 18 -3.45 -6.86 -10.87
C PHE A 18 -3.82 -5.60 -10.08
N VAL A 19 -4.99 -5.03 -10.38
CA VAL A 19 -5.49 -3.83 -9.69
C VAL A 19 -5.94 -4.16 -8.27
N TYR A 20 -6.71 -5.23 -8.09
CA TYR A 20 -7.37 -5.52 -6.81
C TYR A 20 -6.43 -6.14 -5.77
N ALA A 21 -5.36 -6.81 -6.21
CA ALA A 21 -4.29 -7.28 -5.35
C ALA A 21 -3.21 -6.21 -5.08
N ASN A 22 -3.39 -4.97 -5.57
CA ASN A 22 -2.48 -3.84 -5.35
C ASN A 22 -1.09 -3.95 -6.01
N PHE A 23 -0.93 -4.79 -7.05
CA PHE A 23 0.34 -4.88 -7.78
C PHE A 23 0.76 -3.57 -8.43
N TRP A 24 -0.20 -2.75 -8.86
CA TRP A 24 0.09 -1.42 -9.38
C TRP A 24 0.67 -0.47 -8.31
N VAL A 25 0.17 -0.54 -7.07
CA VAL A 25 0.68 0.25 -5.94
C VAL A 25 2.10 -0.19 -5.59
N ALA A 26 2.33 -1.50 -5.53
CA ALA A 26 3.64 -2.06 -5.31
C ALA A 26 4.64 -1.66 -6.41
N GLY A 27 4.21 -1.63 -7.66
CA GLY A 27 5.00 -1.14 -8.79
C GLY A 27 5.35 0.35 -8.69
N ALA A 28 4.43 1.19 -8.21
CA ALA A 28 4.71 2.60 -7.95
C ALA A 28 5.75 2.78 -6.85
N VAL A 29 5.61 2.05 -5.73
CA VAL A 29 6.58 2.07 -4.62
C VAL A 29 7.95 1.55 -5.08
N TRP A 30 7.98 0.49 -5.89
CA TRP A 30 9.22 0.00 -6.51
C TRP A 30 9.90 1.09 -7.33
N GLY A 31 9.14 1.74 -8.23
CA GLY A 31 9.67 2.78 -9.12
C GLY A 31 10.19 3.99 -8.36
N LEU A 32 9.45 4.44 -7.34
CA LEU A 32 9.85 5.52 -6.45
C LEU A 32 11.11 5.21 -5.64
N THR A 33 11.29 3.96 -5.24
CA THR A 33 12.49 3.51 -4.53
C THR A 33 13.68 3.49 -5.48
N ARG A 34 13.51 2.93 -6.68
CA ARG A 34 14.56 2.94 -7.72
C ARG A 34 14.95 4.34 -8.12
N PHE A 35 13.99 5.23 -8.27
CA PHE A 35 14.25 6.63 -8.57
C PHE A 35 15.16 7.26 -7.50
N SER A 36 14.85 7.05 -6.21
CA SER A 36 15.68 7.56 -5.11
C SER A 36 17.06 6.91 -5.05
N GLU A 37 17.18 5.60 -5.27
CA GLU A 37 18.48 4.92 -5.35
C GLU A 37 19.35 5.48 -6.49
N GLU A 38 18.75 5.76 -7.66
CA GLU A 38 19.46 6.35 -8.80
C GLU A 38 19.84 7.82 -8.52
N LEU A 39 18.93 8.59 -7.92
CA LEU A 39 19.15 9.98 -7.53
C LEU A 39 20.34 10.12 -6.57
N PHE A 40 20.44 9.21 -5.59
CA PHE A 40 21.52 9.16 -4.62
C PHE A 40 22.75 8.38 -5.10
N ARG A 41 22.76 7.93 -6.37
CA ARG A 41 23.86 7.14 -6.97
C ARG A 41 24.23 5.91 -6.14
N PHE A 42 23.25 5.29 -5.50
CA PHE A 42 23.45 4.14 -4.64
C PHE A 42 23.83 2.90 -5.45
N SER A 43 24.99 2.31 -5.16
CA SER A 43 25.54 1.16 -5.89
C SER A 43 25.37 -0.19 -5.19
N GLY A 44 24.73 -0.22 -4.02
CA GLY A 44 24.53 -1.45 -3.24
C GLY A 44 23.31 -2.26 -3.69
N THR A 45 22.98 -3.30 -2.92
CA THR A 45 21.79 -4.12 -3.16
C THR A 45 20.53 -3.26 -3.02
N SER A 46 19.73 -3.17 -4.09
CA SER A 46 18.48 -2.42 -4.11
C SER A 46 17.46 -2.96 -3.11
N ILE A 47 16.71 -2.06 -2.48
CA ILE A 47 15.58 -2.36 -1.59
C ILE A 47 14.22 -2.22 -2.29
N ALA A 48 14.19 -1.94 -3.58
CA ALA A 48 12.94 -1.69 -4.30
C ALA A 48 12.00 -2.90 -4.30
N VAL A 49 12.54 -4.12 -4.41
CA VAL A 49 11.75 -5.38 -4.35
C VAL A 49 11.19 -5.58 -2.95
N LEU A 50 11.99 -5.34 -1.91
CA LEU A 50 11.55 -5.38 -0.52
C LEU A 50 10.40 -4.39 -0.25
N ASN A 51 10.55 -3.14 -0.68
CA ASN A 51 9.52 -2.11 -0.57
C ASN A 51 8.21 -2.49 -1.30
N ALA A 52 8.32 -3.04 -2.51
CA ALA A 52 7.17 -3.50 -3.28
C ALA A 52 6.45 -4.67 -2.60
N ALA A 53 7.20 -5.66 -2.11
CA ALA A 53 6.64 -6.82 -1.42
C ALA A 53 5.97 -6.43 -0.10
N ALA A 54 6.59 -5.54 0.68
CA ALA A 54 6.00 -4.98 1.90
C ALA A 54 4.69 -4.24 1.61
N THR A 55 4.65 -3.47 0.52
CA THR A 55 3.43 -2.77 0.06
C THR A 55 2.31 -3.76 -0.27
N LEU A 56 2.59 -4.84 -1.00
CA LEU A 56 1.60 -5.88 -1.30
C LEU A 56 1.02 -6.50 -0.02
N VAL A 57 1.89 -6.84 0.95
CA VAL A 57 1.47 -7.45 2.22
C VAL A 57 0.63 -6.48 3.04
N ILE A 58 1.10 -5.24 3.23
CA ILE A 58 0.42 -4.23 4.05
C ILE A 58 -0.94 -3.85 3.45
N TYR A 59 -1.00 -3.57 2.15
CA TYR A 59 -2.29 -3.22 1.51
C TYR A 59 -3.22 -4.43 1.43
N GLY A 60 -2.68 -5.63 1.20
CA GLY A 60 -3.44 -6.88 1.28
C GLY A 60 -4.05 -7.09 2.67
N PHE A 61 -3.24 -6.89 3.71
CA PHE A 61 -3.64 -7.01 5.11
C PHE A 61 -4.66 -5.94 5.51
N ALA A 62 -4.41 -4.67 5.23
CA ALA A 62 -5.31 -3.57 5.55
C ALA A 62 -6.72 -3.83 4.99
N ARG A 63 -6.80 -4.36 3.78
CA ARG A 63 -8.06 -4.74 3.14
C ARG A 63 -8.80 -5.87 3.87
N LEU A 64 -8.14 -6.80 4.57
CA LEU A 64 -8.81 -7.81 5.40
C LEU A 64 -9.65 -7.16 6.52
N PHE A 65 -9.20 -6.00 6.97
CA PHE A 65 -9.85 -5.16 7.96
C PHE A 65 -10.63 -4.01 7.32
N GLU A 66 -10.70 -3.88 6.00
CA GLU A 66 -11.81 -3.12 5.40
C GLU A 66 -13.00 -4.09 5.38
N GLY A 67 -13.76 -4.11 6.48
CA GLY A 67 -15.02 -4.83 6.51
C GLY A 67 -15.95 -4.32 5.41
N PRO A 68 -16.92 -5.14 4.95
CA PRO A 68 -17.92 -4.67 4.01
C PRO A 68 -18.46 -3.35 4.56
N ALA A 69 -18.36 -2.28 3.75
CA ALA A 69 -19.02 -1.03 4.08
C ALA A 69 -20.43 -1.39 4.54
N ALA A 70 -20.70 -1.15 5.82
CA ALA A 70 -22.05 -1.24 6.31
C ALA A 70 -22.86 -0.29 5.43
N THR A 71 -24.00 -0.78 4.95
CA THR A 71 -24.96 -0.17 4.02
C THR A 71 -24.63 -0.24 2.53
N GLU A 72 -25.43 -1.08 1.85
CA GLU A 72 -25.80 -1.13 0.43
C GLU A 72 -24.70 -0.90 -0.63
N GLY A 73 -24.24 -2.03 -1.21
CA GLY A 73 -23.39 -2.03 -2.40
C GLY A 73 -21.93 -2.35 -2.07
N SER A 74 -21.63 -3.63 -1.81
CA SER A 74 -20.25 -4.07 -1.63
C SER A 74 -19.38 -3.60 -2.81
N SER A 75 -18.26 -2.92 -2.53
CA SER A 75 -17.37 -2.43 -3.59
C SER A 75 -16.97 -3.59 -4.53
N ARG A 76 -16.76 -3.31 -5.82
CA ARG A 76 -16.36 -4.33 -6.81
C ARG A 76 -15.10 -5.11 -6.40
N ILE A 77 -14.27 -4.53 -5.53
CA ILE A 77 -13.06 -5.13 -4.99
C ILE A 77 -13.37 -6.08 -3.84
N SER A 78 -14.24 -5.66 -2.91
CA SER A 78 -14.73 -6.51 -1.81
C SER A 78 -15.44 -7.75 -2.35
N GLN A 79 -16.33 -7.59 -3.34
CA GLN A 79 -17.01 -8.72 -4.01
C GLN A 79 -16.03 -9.68 -4.72
N TRP A 80 -14.99 -9.13 -5.34
CA TRP A 80 -13.99 -9.97 -6.01
C TRP A 80 -13.18 -10.80 -5.02
N ARG A 81 -12.84 -10.23 -3.85
CA ARG A 81 -12.10 -10.94 -2.81
C ARG A 81 -12.92 -12.06 -2.17
N GLU A 82 -14.21 -11.84 -1.94
CA GLU A 82 -15.12 -12.92 -1.49
C GLU A 82 -15.16 -14.08 -2.49
N ARG A 83 -15.07 -13.78 -3.79
CA ARG A 83 -15.04 -14.79 -4.85
C ARG A 83 -13.66 -15.43 -5.05
N MET A 84 -12.57 -14.74 -4.71
CA MET A 84 -11.19 -15.20 -4.94
C MET A 84 -10.28 -15.06 -3.70
N PRO A 85 -10.67 -15.57 -2.51
CA PRO A 85 -9.92 -15.33 -1.28
C PRO A 85 -8.53 -15.96 -1.33
N LYS A 86 -8.41 -17.15 -1.93
CA LYS A 86 -7.13 -17.86 -2.09
C LYS A 86 -6.10 -17.04 -2.87
N THR A 87 -6.52 -16.27 -3.87
CA THR A 87 -5.59 -15.46 -4.68
C THR A 87 -5.02 -14.29 -3.88
N ALA A 88 -5.85 -13.64 -3.05
CA ALA A 88 -5.43 -12.56 -2.17
C ALA A 88 -4.44 -13.08 -1.12
N PHE A 89 -4.78 -14.19 -0.44
CA PHE A 89 -3.89 -14.83 0.54
C PHE A 89 -2.59 -15.33 -0.09
N LEU A 90 -2.65 -15.91 -1.29
CA LEU A 90 -1.45 -16.34 -2.01
C LEU A 90 -0.54 -15.16 -2.34
N SER A 91 -1.09 -14.01 -2.78
CA SER A 91 -0.26 -12.82 -3.06
C SER A 91 0.41 -12.28 -1.80
N MET A 92 -0.28 -12.28 -0.66
CA MET A 92 0.29 -11.86 0.62
C MET A 92 1.33 -12.86 1.12
N GLY A 93 1.09 -14.17 0.97
CA GLY A 93 2.03 -15.21 1.35
C GLY A 93 3.31 -15.15 0.52
N LEU A 94 3.19 -14.98 -0.80
CA LEU A 94 4.33 -14.76 -1.69
C LEU A 94 5.07 -13.47 -1.34
N GLY A 95 4.35 -12.37 -1.10
CA GLY A 95 4.95 -11.11 -0.64
C GLY A 95 5.73 -11.28 0.66
N GLY A 96 5.16 -12.00 1.64
CA GLY A 96 5.83 -12.32 2.91
C GLY A 96 7.11 -13.15 2.71
N ALA A 97 7.06 -14.16 1.84
CA ALA A 97 8.24 -14.95 1.50
C ALA A 97 9.32 -14.10 0.80
N THR A 98 8.93 -13.20 -0.11
CA THR A 98 9.85 -12.26 -0.77
C THR A 98 10.48 -11.29 0.22
N ILE A 99 9.73 -10.79 1.20
CA ILE A 99 10.27 -9.94 2.28
C ILE A 99 11.35 -10.70 3.06
N LEU A 100 11.07 -11.92 3.51
CA LEU A 100 12.04 -12.73 4.25
C LEU A 100 13.30 -13.00 3.42
N PHE A 101 13.12 -13.36 2.15
CA PHE A 101 14.23 -13.58 1.22
C PHE A 101 15.08 -12.32 1.03
N GLU A 102 14.47 -11.16 0.79
CA GLU A 102 15.20 -9.89 0.58
C GLU A 102 15.90 -9.42 1.85
N LEU A 103 15.30 -9.60 3.04
CA LEU A 103 15.96 -9.27 4.31
C LEU A 103 17.22 -10.12 4.54
N ILE A 104 17.18 -11.42 4.20
CA ILE A 104 18.36 -12.30 4.25
C ILE A 104 19.39 -11.90 3.20
N ARG A 105 18.95 -11.57 1.98
CA ARG A 105 19.82 -11.17 0.86
C ARG A 105 20.55 -9.85 1.14
N ILE A 106 19.87 -8.87 1.72
CA ILE A 106 20.44 -7.55 2.05
C ILE A 106 21.33 -7.65 3.30
N ASN A 107 20.93 -8.45 4.29
CA ASN A 107 21.71 -8.75 5.50
C ASN A 107 22.19 -7.51 6.28
N GLU A 108 21.34 -6.47 6.37
CA GLU A 108 21.63 -5.23 7.10
C GLU A 108 20.70 -5.12 8.32
N ALA A 109 21.22 -5.34 9.54
CA ALA A 109 20.40 -5.33 10.76
C ALA A 109 19.74 -3.97 11.03
N ALA A 110 20.46 -2.88 10.78
CA ALA A 110 19.94 -1.52 10.93
C ALA A 110 18.73 -1.28 10.02
N LEU A 111 18.76 -1.80 8.79
CA LEU A 111 17.68 -1.70 7.82
C LEU A 111 16.41 -2.40 8.32
N THR A 112 16.55 -3.61 8.89
CA THR A 112 15.43 -4.35 9.48
C THR A 112 14.72 -3.55 10.58
N GLY A 113 15.47 -2.80 11.39
CA GLY A 113 14.89 -1.88 12.40
C GLY A 113 14.03 -0.78 11.78
N HIS A 114 14.48 -0.17 10.68
CA HIS A 114 13.71 0.85 9.96
C HIS A 114 12.41 0.28 9.39
N TYR A 115 12.45 -0.92 8.83
CA TYR A 115 11.25 -1.60 8.33
C TYR A 115 10.29 -2.04 9.43
N ALA A 116 10.79 -2.45 10.59
CA ALA A 116 9.94 -2.77 11.74
C ALA A 116 9.16 -1.53 12.21
N ILE A 117 9.82 -0.37 12.27
CA ILE A 117 9.17 0.91 12.60
C ILE A 117 8.15 1.29 11.52
N ALA A 118 8.55 1.28 10.24
CA ALA A 118 7.64 1.61 9.13
C ALA A 118 6.42 0.69 9.10
N GLY A 119 6.62 -0.62 9.32
CA GLY A 119 5.56 -1.61 9.43
C GLY A 119 4.64 -1.35 10.61
N ALA A 120 5.17 -0.99 11.79
CA ALA A 120 4.36 -0.61 12.94
C ALA A 120 3.46 0.60 12.63
N PHE A 121 4.02 1.67 12.04
CA PHE A 121 3.24 2.84 11.62
C PHE A 121 2.20 2.50 10.55
N ALA A 122 2.55 1.66 9.57
CA ALA A 122 1.61 1.20 8.56
C ALA A 122 0.49 0.33 9.12
N LEU A 123 0.74 -0.42 10.20
CA LEU A 123 -0.25 -1.23 10.90
C LEU A 123 -1.09 -0.42 11.90
N LEU A 124 -0.62 0.74 12.38
CA LEU A 124 -1.46 1.69 13.12
C LEU A 124 -2.67 2.14 12.30
N TYR A 125 -2.61 2.08 10.96
CA TYR A 125 -3.73 2.40 10.08
C TYR A 125 -4.92 1.42 10.21
N PRO A 126 -4.75 0.09 10.06
CA PRO A 126 -5.85 -0.88 10.24
C PRO A 126 -6.19 -1.18 11.71
N ILE A 127 -5.33 -0.86 12.69
CA ILE A 127 -5.58 -1.16 14.13
C ILE A 127 -6.88 -0.54 14.68
N PRO A 128 -7.27 0.72 14.38
CA PRO A 128 -8.56 1.26 14.75
C PRO A 128 -9.76 0.43 14.26
N PHE A 129 -9.60 -0.37 13.20
CA PHE A 129 -10.63 -1.27 12.71
C PHE A 129 -10.73 -2.58 13.52
N ILE A 130 -9.61 -3.05 14.09
CA ILE A 130 -9.57 -4.20 15.01
C ILE A 130 -10.29 -3.86 16.32
N LEU A 131 -10.21 -2.61 16.79
CA LEU A 131 -10.85 -2.09 17.99
C LEU A 131 -12.35 -1.73 17.81
N LYS A 132 -13.08 -2.53 17.03
CA LYS A 132 -14.50 -2.39 16.65
C LYS A 132 -15.52 -2.32 17.81
N ARG A 133 -15.13 -2.12 19.08
CA ARG A 133 -16.02 -2.19 20.25
C ARG A 133 -16.17 -0.93 21.09
N ARG A 134 -15.43 0.16 20.85
CA ARG A 134 -15.60 1.41 21.62
C ARG A 134 -15.44 2.61 20.70
N GLY A 135 -16.55 3.29 20.40
CA GLY A 135 -16.67 4.39 19.43
C GLY A 135 -15.79 5.61 19.74
N GLY A 136 -14.50 5.49 19.45
CA GLY A 136 -13.50 6.55 19.60
C GLY A 136 -12.15 6.03 19.16
N GLY A 137 -11.87 6.13 17.85
CA GLY A 137 -10.55 5.90 17.28
C GLY A 137 -10.29 6.96 16.22
N LEU A 138 -9.07 7.01 15.66
CA LEU A 138 -8.61 7.93 14.60
C LEU A 138 -9.60 8.13 13.40
N ARG A 139 -10.68 7.34 13.32
CA ARG A 139 -11.88 7.53 12.49
C ARG A 139 -12.47 8.95 12.51
N SER A 140 -12.30 9.71 13.59
CA SER A 140 -12.90 11.05 13.71
C SER A 140 -12.10 12.18 13.05
N ILE A 141 -10.92 11.90 12.48
CA ILE A 141 -10.07 12.93 11.85
C ILE A 141 -9.99 12.66 10.34
N PRO A 142 -10.83 13.33 9.53
CA PRO A 142 -10.67 13.36 8.07
C PRO A 142 -9.24 13.73 7.69
N GLY A 143 -8.65 13.05 6.71
CA GLY A 143 -7.29 13.33 6.23
C GLY A 143 -6.14 12.71 7.04
N LEU A 144 -6.33 12.27 8.30
CA LEU A 144 -5.25 11.66 9.08
C LEU A 144 -4.74 10.36 8.44
N LYS A 145 -5.63 9.60 7.82
CA LYS A 145 -5.25 8.40 7.03
C LYS A 145 -4.28 8.74 5.90
N LEU A 146 -4.46 9.89 5.24
CA LEU A 146 -3.64 10.30 4.10
C LEU A 146 -2.25 10.73 4.56
N ILE A 147 -2.19 11.48 5.66
CA ILE A 147 -0.92 11.91 6.26
C ILE A 147 -0.09 10.68 6.65
N LEU A 148 -0.71 9.67 7.26
CA LEU A 148 -0.01 8.43 7.62
C LEU A 148 0.51 7.68 6.38
N ILE A 149 -0.28 7.56 5.31
CA ILE A 149 0.16 6.93 4.06
C ILE A 149 1.34 7.71 3.46
N ALA A 150 1.22 9.04 3.37
CA ALA A 150 2.27 9.89 2.83
C ALA A 150 3.56 9.83 3.66
N LEU A 151 3.46 9.79 5.00
CA LEU A 151 4.61 9.63 5.90
C LEU A 151 5.31 8.29 5.67
N VAL A 152 4.56 7.19 5.62
CA VAL A 152 5.14 5.86 5.41
C VAL A 152 5.80 5.78 4.03
N TRP A 153 5.15 6.28 2.98
CA TRP A 153 5.71 6.30 1.62
C TRP A 153 6.99 7.14 1.54
N ALA A 154 6.99 8.35 2.09
CA ALA A 154 8.16 9.21 2.13
C ALA A 154 9.31 8.56 2.89
N TYR A 155 9.01 7.94 4.03
CA TYR A 155 10.01 7.25 4.83
C TYR A 155 10.64 6.07 4.07
N VAL A 156 9.82 5.15 3.54
CA VAL A 156 10.36 3.93 2.91
C VAL A 156 10.97 4.18 1.53
N THR A 157 10.48 5.17 0.77
CA THR A 157 10.94 5.43 -0.60
C THR A 157 11.93 6.58 -0.75
N ALA A 158 12.12 7.43 0.26
CA ALA A 158 13.09 8.52 0.22
C ALA A 158 14.09 8.48 1.39
N VAL A 159 13.60 8.39 2.64
CA VAL A 159 14.48 8.42 3.83
C VAL A 159 15.39 7.18 3.89
N ILE A 160 14.82 5.98 3.79
CA ILE A 160 15.62 4.74 3.86
C ILE A 160 16.68 4.70 2.74
N PRO A 161 16.36 4.97 1.44
CA PRO A 161 17.38 5.06 0.40
C PRO A 161 18.47 6.11 0.67
N ALA A 162 18.10 7.30 1.16
CA ALA A 162 19.07 8.36 1.47
C ALA A 162 20.03 7.94 2.60
N LEU A 163 19.50 7.37 3.68
CA LEU A 163 20.30 6.86 4.79
C LEU A 163 21.27 5.75 4.35
N ARG A 164 20.83 4.85 3.46
CA ARG A 164 21.69 3.79 2.90
C ARG A 164 22.77 4.33 1.97
N ALA A 165 22.49 5.42 1.26
CA ALA A 165 23.47 6.11 0.42
C ALA A 165 24.42 7.03 1.22
N GLY A 166 24.14 7.28 2.50
CA GLY A 166 24.88 8.26 3.30
C GLY A 166 24.58 9.72 2.93
N GLU A 167 23.44 9.97 2.29
CA GLU A 167 22.99 11.28 1.81
C GLU A 167 22.01 11.93 2.79
N ASP A 168 21.83 13.24 2.68
CA ASP A 168 20.82 13.97 3.46
C ASP A 168 19.40 13.54 3.03
N TRP A 169 18.60 13.15 4.02
CA TRP A 169 17.23 12.69 3.82
C TRP A 169 16.19 13.80 3.97
N TYR A 170 16.54 14.97 4.52
CA TYR A 170 15.58 16.00 4.89
C TYR A 170 14.77 16.52 3.69
N TRP A 171 15.46 16.92 2.62
CA TRP A 171 14.80 17.45 1.42
C TRP A 171 14.04 16.37 0.62
N PRO A 172 14.63 15.19 0.34
CA PRO A 172 13.90 14.09 -0.30
C PRO A 172 12.65 13.65 0.49
N PHE A 173 12.70 13.68 1.82
CA PHE A 173 11.55 13.37 2.66
C PHE A 173 10.42 14.39 2.46
N ILE A 174 10.71 15.68 2.53
CA ILE A 174 9.71 16.75 2.36
C ILE A 174 9.08 16.68 0.97
N GLU A 175 9.90 16.56 -0.07
CA GLU A 175 9.45 16.41 -1.46
C GLU A 175 8.51 15.22 -1.59
N ARG A 176 8.95 14.03 -1.16
CA ARG A 176 8.18 12.80 -1.30
C ARG A 176 6.90 12.83 -0.48
N PHE A 177 6.95 13.41 0.72
CA PHE A 177 5.79 13.57 1.59
C PHE A 177 4.73 14.47 0.95
N LEU A 178 5.10 15.66 0.50
CA LEU A 178 4.18 16.60 -0.13
C LEU A 178 3.61 16.04 -1.43
N TRP A 179 4.45 15.41 -2.25
CA TRP A 179 4.03 14.77 -3.51
C TRP A 179 3.02 13.64 -3.25
N THR A 180 3.31 12.77 -2.29
CA THR A 180 2.42 11.65 -1.96
C THR A 180 1.12 12.16 -1.35
N ALA A 181 1.20 13.13 -0.43
CA ALA A 181 0.03 13.77 0.14
C ALA A 181 -0.87 14.37 -0.95
N ALA A 182 -0.30 15.14 -1.88
CA ALA A 182 -1.03 15.74 -3.00
C ALA A 182 -1.72 14.69 -3.87
N LEU A 183 -1.05 13.58 -4.18
CA LEU A 183 -1.64 12.48 -4.94
C LEU A 183 -2.81 11.80 -4.22
N THR A 184 -2.81 11.79 -2.89
CA THR A 184 -3.88 11.15 -2.11
C THR A 184 -5.13 12.03 -1.95
N ILE A 185 -5.04 13.33 -2.19
CA ILE A 185 -6.18 14.27 -2.04
C ILE A 185 -7.35 13.92 -2.98
N PRO A 186 -7.18 13.72 -4.31
CA PRO A 186 -8.30 13.41 -5.20
C PRO A 186 -9.03 12.11 -4.82
N PHE A 187 -8.29 11.12 -4.33
CA PHE A 187 -8.88 9.86 -3.87
C PHE A 187 -9.73 10.07 -2.62
N ASP A 188 -9.26 10.89 -1.68
CA ASP A 188 -10.01 11.19 -0.46
C ASP A 188 -11.27 12.01 -0.72
N VAL A 189 -11.19 13.03 -1.59
CA VAL A 189 -12.35 13.84 -1.98
C VAL A 189 -13.41 12.97 -2.64
N ARG A 190 -13.02 12.08 -3.56
CA ARG A 190 -13.94 11.13 -4.19
C ARG A 190 -14.58 10.19 -3.17
N ASP A 191 -13.80 9.65 -2.24
CA ASP A 191 -14.30 8.72 -1.24
C ASP A 191 -15.26 9.43 -0.25
N ALA A 192 -14.99 10.69 0.08
CA ALA A 192 -15.89 11.53 0.90
C ALA A 192 -17.23 11.83 0.20
N GLU A 193 -17.23 12.05 -1.12
CA GLU A 193 -18.46 12.22 -1.90
C GLU A 193 -19.30 10.92 -1.95
N LEU A 194 -18.66 9.76 -2.04
CA LEU A 194 -19.34 8.47 -2.02
C LEU A 194 -19.96 8.18 -0.64
N ASP A 195 -19.24 8.49 0.44
CA ASP A 195 -19.74 8.36 1.81
C ASP A 195 -20.91 9.33 2.10
N ALA A 196 -20.85 10.58 1.60
CA ALA A 196 -21.92 11.56 1.76
C ALA A 196 -23.21 11.17 1.00
N ASN A 197 -23.07 10.52 -0.16
CA ASN A 197 -24.22 10.00 -0.92
C ASN A 197 -24.83 8.74 -0.29
N ALA A 198 -24.07 7.97 0.48
CA ALA A 198 -24.58 6.82 1.24
C ALA A 198 -25.38 7.22 2.51
N ILE A 199 -25.23 8.46 2.99
CA ILE A 199 -25.94 8.98 4.18
C ILE A 199 -27.29 9.63 3.81
N ARG A 200 -27.66 9.70 2.54
CA ARG A 200 -28.97 10.24 2.11
C ARG A 200 -30.05 9.15 2.04
N THR A 201 -30.53 8.74 3.21
CA THR A 201 -31.92 8.26 3.36
C THR A 201 -32.54 8.83 4.65
N LEU A 202 -33.34 9.88 4.48
CA LEU A 202 -34.71 9.91 4.98
C LEU A 202 -35.62 9.75 3.77
#